data_AF-A0AAT9T8N7-F1
#
_entry.id   AF-A0AAT9T8N7-F1
#
_cell.length_a   1.000
_cell.length_b   1.000
_cell.length_c   1.000
_cell.angle_alpha   90.00
_cell.angle_beta   90.00
_cell.angle_gamma   90.00
#
_symmetry.space_group_name_H-M   'P 1'
#
loop_
_entity.id
_entity.type
_entity.pdbx_description
1 polymer ?
#
loop_
_entity_poly.entity_id
_entity_poly.type
_entity_poly.pdbx_seq_one_letter_code
_entity_poly.pdbx_strand_id
1 'polypeptide(L)'
;MKKSGILNRHLAGAIAELGHGDGVLVCDAGMPIPPGPRVVDLAFRAGTPSFAEVLDGLLDELVVEGATAAQEIRDANPEAAALLDGHFPWLEVVPHDELKALTAAARLVVRTGEARPYANVLLRCGVFF
;
A
#
# COMPACT_ATOMS: atom_id res chain seq x y z
N MET A 1 -24.90 6.42 -3.61
CA MET A 1 -24.32 5.66 -2.48
C MET A 1 -23.82 4.32 -3.03
N LYS A 2 -22.53 3.97 -2.82
CA LYS A 2 -21.94 2.68 -3.25
C LYS A 2 -22.44 1.55 -2.34
N LYS A 3 -22.70 0.36 -2.90
CA LYS A 3 -23.31 -0.78 -2.19
C LYS A 3 -22.30 -1.71 -1.51
N SER A 4 -21.05 -1.77 -1.98
CA SER A 4 -20.00 -2.69 -1.52
C SER A 4 -18.61 -2.17 -1.91
N GLY A 5 -17.54 -2.76 -1.34
CA GLY A 5 -16.14 -2.35 -1.57
C GLY A 5 -15.76 -1.07 -0.81
N ILE A 6 -14.65 -0.45 -1.20
CA ILE A 6 -14.11 0.78 -0.63
C ILE A 6 -15.10 1.93 -0.81
N LEU A 7 -15.58 2.44 0.32
CA LEU A 7 -16.57 3.52 0.36
C LEU A 7 -15.92 4.92 0.33
N ASN A 8 -14.64 5.03 0.64
CA ASN A 8 -13.93 6.31 0.60
C ASN A 8 -13.92 6.81 -0.85
N ARG A 9 -14.66 7.90 -1.12
CA ARG A 9 -14.83 8.43 -2.48
C ARG A 9 -13.50 8.82 -3.16
N HIS A 10 -12.52 9.28 -2.39
CA HIS A 10 -11.24 9.72 -2.93
C HIS A 10 -10.37 8.52 -3.31
N LEU A 11 -10.42 7.46 -2.49
CA LEU A 11 -9.73 6.20 -2.76
C LEU A 11 -10.40 5.43 -3.90
N ALA A 12 -11.72 5.26 -3.85
CA ALA A 12 -12.47 4.56 -4.90
C ALA A 12 -12.28 5.23 -6.27
N GLY A 13 -12.30 6.57 -6.32
CA GLY A 13 -11.99 7.30 -7.54
C GLY A 13 -10.55 7.12 -8.01
N ALA A 14 -9.58 7.15 -7.08
CA ALA A 14 -8.17 6.94 -7.42
C ALA A 14 -7.90 5.54 -7.98
N ILE A 15 -8.52 4.51 -7.39
CA ILE A 15 -8.39 3.12 -7.83
C ILE A 15 -8.98 2.92 -9.23
N ALA A 16 -10.12 3.54 -9.52
CA ALA A 16 -10.75 3.46 -10.83
C ALA A 16 -9.94 4.11 -11.96
N GLU A 17 -8.92 4.91 -11.63
CA GLU A 17 -8.01 5.55 -12.59
C GLU A 17 -6.73 4.74 -12.85
N LEU A 18 -6.52 3.62 -12.13
CA LEU A 18 -5.31 2.80 -12.26
C LEU A 18 -5.32 1.95 -13.54
N GLY A 19 -4.17 1.84 -14.17
CA GLY A 19 -3.90 0.96 -15.30
C GLY A 19 -2.84 -0.10 -15.00
N HIS A 20 -2.57 -0.97 -15.98
CA HIS A 20 -1.50 -1.97 -15.90
C HIS A 20 -0.15 -1.30 -15.67
N GLY A 21 0.63 -1.81 -14.71
CA GLY A 21 1.94 -1.31 -14.37
C GLY A 21 1.95 -0.12 -13.40
N ASP A 22 0.79 0.47 -13.09
CA ASP A 22 0.73 1.57 -12.11
C ASP A 22 1.13 1.10 -10.70
N GLY A 23 1.91 1.94 -10.02
CA GLY A 23 2.34 1.72 -8.65
C GLY A 23 1.34 2.27 -7.63
N VAL A 24 0.99 1.47 -6.62
CA VAL A 24 0.18 1.87 -5.46
C VAL A 24 0.96 1.59 -4.18
N LEU A 25 1.42 2.63 -3.49
CA LEU A 25 2.03 2.47 -2.18
C LEU A 25 0.94 2.48 -1.11
N VAL A 26 0.86 1.43 -0.29
CA VAL A 26 0.14 1.45 0.99
C VAL A 26 1.18 1.66 2.07
N CYS A 27 1.03 2.69 2.90
CA CYS A 27 2.06 3.05 3.87
C CYS A 27 1.57 3.32 5.28
N ASP A 28 2.50 3.19 6.23
CA ASP A 28 2.32 3.61 7.61
C ASP A 28 2.24 5.14 7.75
N ALA A 29 1.95 5.61 8.96
CA ALA A 29 1.81 7.03 9.23
C ALA A 29 3.14 7.81 9.12
N GLY A 30 4.29 7.13 9.12
CA GLY A 30 5.63 7.74 9.15
C GLY A 30 6.33 7.83 7.78
N MET A 31 5.89 7.08 6.78
CA MET A 31 6.52 7.06 5.45
C MET A 31 6.56 8.45 4.79
N PRO A 32 7.74 8.97 4.41
CA PRO A 32 7.83 10.23 3.70
C PRO A 32 7.28 10.08 2.28
N ILE A 33 6.43 11.02 1.87
CA ILE A 33 5.81 11.01 0.54
C ILE A 33 6.41 12.15 -0.31
N PRO A 34 7.20 11.84 -1.36
CA PRO A 34 7.72 12.85 -2.28
C PRO A 34 6.60 13.49 -3.11
N PRO A 35 6.84 14.67 -3.72
CA PRO A 35 5.92 15.24 -4.71
C PRO A 35 5.75 14.32 -5.92
N GLY A 36 4.54 14.26 -6.48
CA GLY A 36 4.25 13.44 -7.67
C GLY A 36 3.00 12.57 -7.52
N PRO A 37 3.03 11.53 -6.66
CA PRO A 37 1.90 10.63 -6.45
C PRO A 37 0.65 11.38 -5.97
N ARG A 38 -0.52 10.87 -6.39
CA ARG A 38 -1.79 11.23 -5.74
C ARG A 38 -1.81 10.61 -4.35
N VAL A 39 -2.09 11.40 -3.32
CA VAL A 39 -2.17 10.92 -1.94
C VAL A 39 -3.62 10.83 -1.50
N VAL A 40 -4.00 9.68 -0.95
CA VAL A 40 -5.22 9.49 -0.18
C VAL A 40 -4.82 9.19 1.25
N ASP A 41 -4.94 10.19 2.11
CA ASP A 41 -4.63 10.04 3.54
C ASP A 41 -5.87 9.56 4.30
N LEU A 42 -5.81 8.35 4.83
CA LEU A 42 -6.85 7.74 5.65
C LEU A 42 -6.54 7.82 7.15
N ALA A 43 -5.34 8.28 7.53
CA ALA A 43 -4.90 8.28 8.91
C ALA A 43 -5.83 9.15 9.76
N PHE A 44 -6.55 8.52 10.69
CA PHE A 44 -7.40 9.23 11.63
C PHE A 44 -6.72 9.36 13.00
N ARG A 45 -6.15 8.25 13.48
CA ARG A 45 -5.40 8.15 14.74
C ARG A 45 -4.30 7.12 14.57
N ALA A 46 -3.30 7.14 15.46
CA ALA A 46 -2.30 6.08 15.51
C ALA A 46 -2.98 4.71 15.67
N GLY A 47 -2.69 3.80 14.74
CA GLY A 47 -3.31 2.49 14.58
C GLY A 47 -4.66 2.46 13.84
N THR A 48 -5.19 3.59 13.32
CA THR A 48 -6.54 3.61 12.74
C THR A 48 -6.66 4.46 11.47
N PRO A 49 -7.06 3.86 10.32
CA PRO A 49 -7.19 2.41 10.10
C PRO A 49 -5.83 1.70 10.12
N SER A 50 -5.79 0.41 10.44
CA SER A 50 -4.56 -0.38 10.43
C SER A 50 -4.04 -0.62 9.01
N PHE A 51 -2.77 -0.99 8.87
CA PHE A 51 -2.20 -1.33 7.57
C PHE A 51 -2.92 -2.54 6.94
N ALA A 52 -3.20 -3.56 7.76
CA ALA A 52 -3.88 -4.78 7.32
C ALA A 52 -5.27 -4.51 6.75
N GLU A 53 -6.11 -3.76 7.49
CA GLU A 53 -7.48 -3.44 7.05
C GLU A 53 -7.52 -2.69 5.72
N VAL A 54 -6.57 -1.76 5.51
CA VAL A 54 -6.50 -1.00 4.26
C VAL A 54 -5.96 -1.86 3.12
N LEU A 55 -4.92 -2.67 3.39
CA LEU A 55 -4.35 -3.56 2.38
C LEU A 55 -5.37 -4.60 1.90
N ASP A 56 -6.07 -5.27 2.82
CA ASP A 56 -7.11 -6.26 2.48
C ASP A 56 -8.21 -5.64 1.61
N GLY A 57 -8.74 -4.48 2.02
CA GLY A 57 -9.78 -3.80 1.25
C GLY A 57 -9.32 -3.35 -0.13
N LEU A 58 -8.02 -3.04 -0.30
CA LEU A 58 -7.44 -2.75 -1.61
C LEU A 58 -7.31 -4.01 -2.47
N LEU A 59 -6.85 -5.12 -1.89
CA LEU A 59 -6.68 -6.39 -2.61
C LEU A 59 -8.00 -7.03 -3.03
N ASP A 60 -9.11 -6.70 -2.37
CA ASP A 60 -10.45 -7.08 -2.80
C ASP A 60 -10.90 -6.40 -4.12
N GLU A 61 -10.32 -5.24 -4.48
CA GLU A 61 -10.69 -4.47 -5.68
C GLU A 61 -9.55 -4.32 -6.70
N LEU A 62 -8.31 -4.59 -6.33
CA LEU A 62 -7.13 -4.46 -7.20
C LEU A 62 -6.64 -5.81 -7.73
N VAL A 63 -6.29 -5.85 -9.01
CA VAL A 63 -5.42 -6.90 -9.55
C VAL A 63 -3.98 -6.48 -9.35
N VAL A 64 -3.18 -7.31 -8.69
CA VAL A 64 -1.78 -7.03 -8.38
C VAL A 64 -0.90 -8.12 -8.99
N GLU A 65 0.18 -7.71 -9.66
CA GLU A 65 1.17 -8.60 -10.28
C GLU A 65 2.58 -8.46 -9.69
N GLY A 66 2.77 -7.50 -8.79
CA GLY A 66 4.06 -7.20 -8.16
C GLY A 66 3.87 -6.46 -6.84
N ALA A 67 4.80 -6.65 -5.91
CA ALA A 67 4.71 -6.18 -4.54
C ALA A 67 6.12 -6.10 -4.00
N THR A 68 6.49 -4.93 -3.51
CA THR A 68 7.82 -4.65 -2.98
C THR A 68 7.70 -4.02 -1.59
N ALA A 69 8.44 -4.54 -0.62
CA ALA A 69 8.47 -4.04 0.75
C ALA A 69 9.91 -3.81 1.23
N ALA A 70 10.04 -3.11 2.36
CA ALA A 70 11.33 -2.88 2.99
C ALA A 70 11.80 -4.15 3.72
N GLN A 71 13.03 -4.60 3.51
CA GLN A 71 13.58 -5.80 4.15
C GLN A 71 13.58 -5.70 5.69
N GLU A 72 13.70 -4.48 6.24
CA GLU A 72 13.70 -4.17 7.66
C GLU A 72 12.39 -4.57 8.36
N ILE A 73 11.28 -4.72 7.60
CA ILE A 73 10.00 -5.19 8.12
C ILE A 73 10.14 -6.57 8.79
N ARG A 74 11.04 -7.42 8.31
CA ARG A 74 11.25 -8.80 8.79
C ARG A 74 11.63 -8.83 10.27
N ASP A 75 12.50 -7.92 10.67
CA ASP A 75 13.02 -7.85 12.04
C ASP A 75 12.18 -6.91 12.91
N ALA A 76 11.77 -5.77 12.36
CA ALA A 76 11.14 -4.71 13.13
C ALA A 76 9.62 -4.85 13.26
N ASN A 77 8.96 -5.58 12.34
CA ASN A 77 7.51 -5.78 12.35
C ASN A 77 7.11 -7.15 11.78
N PRO A 78 7.40 -8.25 12.51
CA PRO A 78 7.14 -9.61 12.04
C PRO A 78 5.68 -9.90 11.69
N GLU A 79 4.73 -9.21 12.32
CA GLU A 79 3.30 -9.36 12.05
C GLU A 79 2.93 -8.82 10.66
N ALA A 80 3.39 -7.61 10.33
CA ALA A 80 3.17 -7.06 8.99
C ALA A 80 3.97 -7.84 7.93
N ALA A 81 5.17 -8.33 8.27
CA ALA A 81 5.93 -9.21 7.38
C ALA A 81 5.17 -10.51 7.06
N ALA A 82 4.59 -11.16 8.08
CA ALA A 82 3.81 -12.38 7.90
C ALA A 82 2.53 -12.13 7.10
N LEU A 83 1.87 -10.98 7.30
CA LEU A 83 0.74 -10.57 6.47
C LEU A 83 1.15 -10.45 5.00
N LEU A 84 2.23 -9.72 4.70
CA LEU A 84 2.70 -9.54 3.33
C LEU A 84 3.11 -10.86 2.67
N ASP A 85 3.76 -11.78 3.39
CA ASP A 85 4.06 -13.12 2.87
C ASP A 85 2.80 -13.93 2.56
N GLY A 86 1.76 -13.76 3.38
CA GLY A 86 0.47 -14.42 3.19
C GLY A 86 -0.23 -13.98 1.91
N HIS A 87 -0.19 -12.69 1.58
CA HIS A 87 -0.78 -12.17 0.35
C HIS A 87 0.14 -12.35 -0.87
N PHE A 88 1.45 -12.25 -0.68
CA PHE A 88 2.43 -12.17 -1.75
C PHE A 88 3.57 -13.19 -1.53
N PRO A 89 3.39 -14.47 -1.92
CA PRO A 89 4.47 -15.46 -1.87
C PRO A 89 5.69 -15.09 -2.75
N TRP A 90 5.50 -14.14 -3.66
CA TRP A 90 6.50 -13.57 -4.57
C TRP A 90 6.94 -12.15 -4.16
N LEU A 91 6.73 -11.76 -2.89
CA LEU A 91 7.13 -10.46 -2.35
C LEU A 91 8.61 -10.18 -2.58
N GLU A 92 8.90 -9.08 -3.27
CA GLU A 92 10.26 -8.57 -3.37
C GLU A 92 10.59 -7.72 -2.13
N VAL A 93 11.80 -7.89 -1.60
CA VAL A 93 12.29 -7.08 -0.48
C VAL A 93 13.51 -6.28 -0.91
N VAL A 94 13.50 -5.00 -0.57
CA VAL A 94 14.58 -4.04 -0.86
C VAL A 94 14.92 -3.26 0.41
N PRO A 95 16.09 -2.60 0.50
CA PRO A 95 16.35 -1.67 1.58
C PRO A 95 15.28 -0.58 1.68
N HIS A 96 14.94 -0.12 2.88
CA HIS A 96 13.90 0.91 3.06
C HIS A 96 14.19 2.21 2.29
N ASP A 97 15.46 2.58 2.14
CA ASP A 97 15.87 3.74 1.33
C ASP A 97 15.53 3.58 -0.16
N GLU A 98 15.62 2.36 -0.68
CA GLU A 98 15.22 2.05 -2.05
C GLU A 98 13.70 2.10 -2.21
N LEU A 99 12.94 1.54 -1.26
CA LEU A 99 11.48 1.65 -1.26
C LEU A 99 11.00 3.12 -1.26
N LYS A 100 11.66 3.99 -0.49
CA LYS A 100 11.38 5.43 -0.50
C LYS A 100 11.65 6.05 -1.88
N ALA A 101 12.73 5.66 -2.55
CA ALA A 101 13.03 6.15 -3.89
C ALA A 101 11.97 5.73 -4.91
N LEU A 102 11.49 4.48 -4.84
CA LEU A 102 10.43 3.95 -5.72
C LEU A 102 9.09 4.68 -5.54
N THR A 103 8.83 5.24 -4.35
CA THR A 103 7.58 5.94 -4.03
C THR A 103 7.32 7.14 -4.95
N ALA A 104 8.36 7.80 -5.47
CA ALA A 104 8.20 8.95 -6.37
C ALA A 104 7.55 8.59 -7.70
N ALA A 105 7.68 7.34 -8.14
CA ALA A 105 7.07 6.83 -9.36
C ALA A 105 5.68 6.22 -9.12
N ALA A 106 5.23 6.10 -7.88
CA ALA A 106 3.90 5.59 -7.58
C ALA A 106 2.82 6.51 -8.17
N ARG A 107 1.77 5.91 -8.71
CA ARG A 107 0.59 6.63 -9.19
C ARG A 107 -0.27 7.10 -7.99
N LEU A 108 -0.37 6.25 -6.99
CA LEU A 108 -1.19 6.44 -5.79
C LEU A 108 -0.39 6.08 -4.53
N VAL A 109 -0.54 6.89 -3.50
CA VAL A 109 -0.14 6.57 -2.13
C VAL A 109 -1.37 6.58 -1.24
N VAL A 110 -1.58 5.49 -0.51
CA VAL A 110 -2.63 5.33 0.49
C VAL A 110 -1.98 5.30 1.86
N ARG A 111 -2.10 6.42 2.58
CA ARG A 111 -1.55 6.53 3.94
C ARG A 111 -2.54 5.97 4.95
N THR A 112 -2.09 5.00 5.73
CA THR A 112 -2.88 4.38 6.80
C THR A 112 -2.59 5.05 8.14
N GLY A 113 -3.37 4.70 9.16
CA GLY A 113 -3.07 5.10 10.53
C GLY A 113 -1.99 4.24 11.19
N GLU A 114 -1.44 3.23 10.50
CA GLU A 114 -0.48 2.27 11.08
C GLU A 114 0.69 2.98 11.76
N ALA A 115 0.99 2.55 12.98
CA ALA A 115 1.99 3.17 13.84
C ALA A 115 3.12 2.21 14.22
N ARG A 116 3.19 1.04 13.56
CA ARG A 116 4.30 0.10 13.67
C ARG A 116 5.31 0.30 12.53
N PRO A 117 6.60 0.05 12.77
CA PRO A 117 7.65 0.32 11.79
C PRO A 117 7.48 -0.44 10.48
N TYR A 118 7.90 0.19 9.39
CA TYR A 118 8.08 -0.43 8.06
C TYR A 118 6.84 -1.11 7.46
N ALA A 119 5.63 -0.79 7.94
CA ALA A 119 4.40 -1.32 7.38
C ALA A 119 4.05 -0.59 6.07
N ASN A 120 4.83 -0.89 5.04
CA ASN A 120 4.76 -0.25 3.73
C ASN A 120 4.92 -1.32 2.64
N VAL A 121 4.06 -1.27 1.62
CA VAL A 121 4.17 -2.13 0.43
C VAL A 121 3.82 -1.33 -0.82
N LEU A 122 4.70 -1.37 -1.82
CA LEU A 122 4.45 -0.85 -3.16
C LEU A 122 3.88 -1.97 -4.03
N LEU A 123 2.61 -1.86 -4.37
CA LEU A 123 1.90 -2.77 -5.27
C LEU A 123 2.06 -2.33 -6.72
N ARG A 124 2.24 -3.27 -7.65
CA ARG A 124 2.18 -3.04 -9.09
C ARG A 124 0.89 -3.63 -9.63
N CYS A 125 0.06 -2.77 -10.25
CA CYS A 125 -1.22 -3.16 -10.81
C CYS A 125 -1.03 -4.12 -11.99
N GLY A 126 -1.77 -5.23 -11.98
CA GLY A 126 -1.81 -6.23 -13.04
C GLY A 126 -2.97 -6.03 -14.02
N VAL A 127 -3.27 -7.07 -14.78
CA VAL A 127 -4.41 -7.15 -15.70
C VAL A 127 -5.27 -8.37 -15.36
N PHE A 128 -6.58 -8.25 -15.47
CA PHE A 128 -7.53 -9.32 -15.13
C PHE A 128 -7.78 -10.33 -16.28
N PHE A 129 -7.12 -10.18 -17.43
CA PHE A 129 -7.30 -10.98 -18.65
C PHE A 129 -5.97 -11.46 -19.23
#